data_AF-A0AAN1UJ71-F1
#
_entry.id   AF-A0AAN1UJ71-F1
#
_cell.length_a   1.000
_cell.length_b   1.000
_cell.length_c   1.000
_cell.angle_alpha   90.00
_cell.angle_beta   90.00
_cell.angle_gamma   90.00
#
_symmetry.space_group_name_H-M   'P 1'
#
loop_
_entity.id
_entity.type
_entity.pdbx_description
1 polymer ?
#
loop_
_entity_poly.entity_id
_entity_poly.type
_entity_poly.pdbx_seq_one_letter_code
_entity_poly.pdbx_strand_id
1 'polypeptide(L)'
;MKKAGILGLIITIIVLVPVGLGFNWYHSNYGTKTYYTQITTKGERKTGKDDSGKPYVYYHYSQPGYSENGVKKELTFDSVLPRSLKMHAYLKVGYNDKRQQVINWEKVDQKDIPQAALNRIN
;
A
#
# COMPACT_ATOMS: atom_id res chain seq x y z
N MET A 1 44.85 22.23 14.08
CA MET A 1 43.46 22.58 13.70
C MET A 1 42.91 21.78 12.51
N LYS A 2 43.70 21.43 11.47
CA LYS A 2 43.20 20.69 10.28
C LYS A 2 42.74 19.24 10.55
N LYS A 3 43.37 18.53 11.51
CA LYS A 3 43.08 17.11 11.81
C LYS A 3 41.72 16.89 12.49
N ALA A 4 41.27 17.83 13.32
CA ALA A 4 39.98 17.75 14.01
C ALA A 4 38.78 17.93 13.04
N GLY A 5 38.92 18.79 12.03
CA GLY A 5 37.92 18.95 10.97
C GLY A 5 37.81 17.71 10.07
N ILE A 6 38.93 17.04 9.77
CA ILE A 6 38.94 15.78 8.99
C ILE A 6 38.31 14.64 9.79
N LEU A 7 38.58 14.52 11.10
CA LEU A 7 37.96 13.50 11.96
C LEU A 7 36.45 13.69 12.09
N GLY A 8 35.98 14.94 12.27
CA GLY A 8 34.55 15.26 12.30
C GLY A 8 33.84 14.91 10.99
N LEU A 9 34.49 15.18 9.84
CA LEU A 9 33.96 14.84 8.53
C LEU A 9 33.83 13.32 8.35
N ILE A 10 34.83 12.54 8.76
CA ILE A 10 34.82 11.07 8.68
C ILE A 10 33.70 10.48 9.54
N ILE A 11 33.54 10.96 10.78
CA ILE A 11 32.46 10.50 11.68
C ILE A 11 31.08 10.83 11.09
N THR A 12 30.93 12.01 10.49
CA THR A 12 29.67 12.44 9.86
C THR A 12 29.31 11.54 8.67
N ILE A 13 30.30 11.19 7.83
CA ILE A 13 30.10 10.29 6.69
C ILE A 13 29.75 8.86 7.15
N ILE A 14 30.43 8.34 8.18
CA ILE A 14 30.18 7.00 8.72
C ILE A 14 28.77 6.87 9.32
N VAL A 15 28.18 7.95 9.84
CA VAL A 15 26.83 7.91 10.42
C VAL A 15 25.75 8.22 9.37
N LEU A 16 25.92 9.25 8.55
CA LEU A 16 24.88 9.69 7.61
C LEU A 16 24.71 8.75 6.41
N VAL A 17 25.80 8.15 5.91
CA VAL A 17 25.73 7.27 4.73
C VAL A 17 24.94 5.98 5.01
N PRO A 18 25.19 5.22 6.11
CA PRO A 18 24.39 4.03 6.42
C PRO A 18 22.93 4.36 6.74
N VAL A 19 22.65 5.49 7.39
CA VAL A 19 21.26 5.92 7.67
C VAL A 19 20.53 6.27 6.38
N GLY A 20 21.17 7.02 5.47
CA GLY A 20 20.60 7.35 4.16
C GLY A 20 20.37 6.11 3.29
N LEU A 21 21.34 5.19 3.23
CA LEU A 21 21.22 3.93 2.49
C LEU A 21 20.15 3.01 3.09
N GLY A 22 20.10 2.90 4.43
CA GLY A 22 19.11 2.11 5.14
C GLY A 22 17.69 2.62 4.96
N PHE A 23 17.49 3.95 5.02
CA PHE A 23 16.19 4.57 4.76
C PHE A 23 15.74 4.37 3.32
N ASN A 24 16.64 4.58 2.35
CA ASN A 24 16.31 4.43 0.94
C ASN A 24 16.00 2.96 0.59
N TRP A 25 16.73 2.01 1.18
CA TRP A 25 16.42 0.59 1.08
C TRP A 25 15.08 0.27 1.72
N TYR A 26 14.79 0.73 2.94
CA TYR A 26 13.52 0.48 3.61
C TYR A 26 12.34 1.05 2.81
N HIS A 27 12.40 2.32 2.38
CA HIS A 27 11.37 2.95 1.59
C HIS A 27 11.17 2.25 0.24
N SER A 28 12.26 1.81 -0.42
CA SER A 28 12.15 1.07 -1.68
C SER A 28 11.62 -0.36 -1.51
N ASN A 29 11.78 -0.97 -0.34
CA ASN A 29 11.33 -2.35 -0.06
C ASN A 29 9.93 -2.42 0.55
N TYR A 30 9.57 -1.45 1.38
CA TYR A 30 8.35 -1.44 2.19
C TYR A 30 7.41 -0.27 1.87
N GLY A 31 7.86 0.71 1.08
CA GLY A 31 7.02 1.78 0.59
C GLY A 31 5.87 1.25 -0.27
N THR A 32 4.75 1.95 -0.22
CA THR A 32 3.58 1.66 -1.05
C THR A 32 3.24 2.87 -1.88
N LYS A 33 2.76 2.63 -3.09
CA LYS A 33 2.07 3.62 -3.91
C LYS A 33 0.59 3.59 -3.57
N THR A 34 0.00 4.77 -3.46
CA THR A 34 -1.41 4.94 -3.15
C THR A 34 -2.26 4.84 -4.40
N TYR A 35 -3.30 4.02 -4.33
CA TYR A 35 -4.36 3.91 -5.32
C TYR A 35 -5.73 4.05 -4.66
N TYR A 36 -6.73 4.50 -5.41
CA TYR A 36 -8.10 4.68 -4.95
C TYR A 36 -9.04 3.85 -5.80
N THR A 37 -10.04 3.23 -5.19
CA THR A 37 -11.03 2.39 -5.88
C THR A 37 -12.38 2.45 -5.18
N GLN A 38 -13.44 1.99 -5.84
CA GLN A 38 -14.77 1.82 -5.25
C GLN A 38 -15.17 0.35 -5.30
N ILE A 39 -15.75 -0.16 -4.22
CA ILE A 39 -16.28 -1.53 -4.19
C ILE A 39 -17.54 -1.63 -5.05
N THR A 40 -17.43 -2.34 -6.17
CA THR A 40 -18.53 -2.56 -7.12
C THR A 40 -19.04 -4.00 -7.15
N THR A 41 -18.42 -4.91 -6.39
CA THR A 41 -18.83 -6.32 -6.26
C THR A 41 -18.79 -6.74 -4.79
N LYS A 42 -19.43 -7.86 -4.46
CA LYS A 42 -19.34 -8.45 -3.12
C LYS A 42 -17.98 -9.14 -2.87
N GLY A 43 -17.12 -9.25 -3.88
CA GLY A 43 -15.94 -10.10 -3.84
C GLY A 43 -16.30 -11.59 -3.89
N GLU A 44 -15.31 -12.42 -4.21
CA GLU A 44 -15.43 -13.87 -4.22
C GLU A 44 -15.19 -14.41 -2.82
N ARG A 45 -16.18 -15.07 -2.22
CA ARG A 45 -16.04 -15.70 -0.90
C ARG A 45 -15.15 -16.94 -1.01
N LYS A 46 -14.05 -16.96 -0.27
CA LYS A 46 -13.08 -18.07 -0.21
C LYS A 46 -12.90 -18.56 1.23
N THR A 47 -12.29 -19.74 1.35
CA THR A 47 -11.88 -20.32 2.63
C THR A 47 -10.37 -20.56 2.62
N GLY A 48 -9.69 -20.13 3.68
CA GLY A 48 -8.27 -20.35 3.90
C GLY A 48 -8.03 -21.13 5.19
N LYS A 49 -6.77 -21.42 5.49
CA LYS A 49 -6.32 -21.93 6.79
C LYS A 49 -5.25 -20.99 7.33
N ASP A 50 -5.31 -20.68 8.61
CA ASP A 50 -4.23 -19.96 9.27
C ASP A 50 -3.03 -20.88 9.55
N ASP A 51 -1.97 -20.34 10.15
CA ASP A 51 -0.75 -21.08 10.47
C ASP A 51 -0.98 -22.23 11.46
N SER A 52 -2.08 -22.19 12.21
CA SER A 52 -2.52 -23.27 13.12
C SER A 52 -3.41 -24.30 12.44
N GLY A 53 -3.68 -24.15 11.13
CA GLY A 53 -4.56 -25.02 10.35
C GLY A 53 -6.05 -24.75 10.54
N LYS A 54 -6.43 -23.71 11.31
CA LYS A 54 -7.84 -23.38 11.56
C LYS A 54 -8.44 -22.71 10.32
N PRO A 55 -9.62 -23.16 9.85
CA PRO A 55 -10.25 -22.56 8.69
C PRO A 55 -10.76 -21.14 8.99
N TYR A 56 -10.61 -20.24 8.03
CA TYR A 56 -11.21 -18.91 8.05
C TYR A 56 -11.82 -18.57 6.68
N VAL A 57 -12.78 -17.64 6.69
CA VAL A 57 -13.40 -17.12 5.47
C VAL A 57 -12.77 -15.78 5.14
N TYR A 58 -12.52 -15.54 3.86
CA TYR A 58 -12.10 -14.24 3.35
C TYR A 58 -12.81 -13.95 2.03
N TYR A 59 -12.81 -12.68 1.64
CA TYR A 59 -13.39 -12.21 0.39
C TYR A 59 -12.29 -11.67 -0.50
N HIS A 60 -12.19 -12.23 -1.70
CA HIS A 60 -11.20 -11.87 -2.70
C HIS A 60 -11.77 -10.82 -3.66
N TYR A 61 -11.01 -9.75 -3.90
CA TYR A 61 -11.38 -8.67 -4.78
C TYR A 61 -10.36 -8.54 -5.91
N SER A 62 -10.87 -8.31 -7.12
CA SER A 62 -10.09 -7.94 -8.31
C SER A 62 -10.82 -6.81 -8.99
N GLN A 63 -10.24 -5.62 -8.96
CA GLN A 63 -10.89 -4.40 -9.46
C GLN A 63 -9.88 -3.32 -9.82
N PRO A 64 -10.23 -2.38 -10.71
CA PRO A 64 -9.36 -1.27 -11.06
C PRO A 64 -9.24 -0.29 -9.89
N GLY A 65 -8.02 0.19 -9.66
CA GLY A 65 -7.72 1.35 -8.84
C GLY A 65 -6.99 2.42 -9.64
N TYR A 66 -7.01 3.64 -9.12
CA TYR A 66 -6.45 4.82 -9.79
C TYR A 66 -5.54 5.56 -8.85
N SER A 67 -4.34 5.91 -9.31
CA SER A 67 -3.42 6.74 -8.53
C SER A 67 -3.99 8.14 -8.34
N GLU A 68 -3.33 8.96 -7.52
CA GLU A 68 -3.68 10.36 -7.31
C GLU A 68 -3.81 11.16 -8.62
N ASN A 69 -3.08 10.76 -9.66
CA ASN A 69 -3.08 11.37 -10.99
C ASN A 69 -4.05 10.69 -11.98
N GLY A 70 -4.89 9.76 -11.53
CA GLY A 70 -5.86 9.05 -12.38
C GLY A 70 -5.29 7.90 -13.20
N VAL A 71 -4.05 7.46 -12.93
CA VAL A 71 -3.43 6.33 -13.66
C VAL A 71 -3.99 5.01 -13.15
N LYS A 72 -4.51 4.19 -14.06
CA LYS A 72 -5.14 2.90 -13.75
C LYS A 72 -4.10 1.85 -13.32
N LYS A 73 -4.47 1.02 -12.35
CA LYS A 73 -3.77 -0.20 -11.93
C LYS A 73 -4.82 -1.25 -11.58
N GLU A 74 -4.66 -2.49 -12.02
CA GLU A 74 -5.49 -3.59 -11.52
C GLU A 74 -5.01 -3.96 -10.11
N LEU A 75 -5.94 -3.97 -9.16
CA LEU A 75 -5.68 -4.28 -7.76
C LEU A 75 -6.37 -5.58 -7.38
N THR A 76 -5.58 -6.47 -6.78
CA THR A 76 -6.06 -7.72 -6.20
C THR A 76 -5.75 -7.73 -4.73
N PHE A 77 -6.76 -7.94 -3.88
CA PHE A 77 -6.60 -7.95 -2.43
C PHE A 77 -7.68 -8.79 -1.75
N ASP A 78 -7.37 -9.23 -0.53
CA ASP A 78 -8.27 -10.00 0.30
C ASP A 78 -8.80 -9.15 1.47
N SER A 79 -10.03 -9.44 1.87
CA SER A 79 -10.65 -8.95 3.10
C SER A 79 -10.99 -10.12 4.00
N VAL A 80 -10.40 -10.15 5.19
CA VAL A 80 -10.65 -11.16 6.22
C VAL A 80 -11.81 -10.79 7.15
N LEU A 81 -12.62 -9.81 6.77
CA LEU A 81 -13.81 -9.45 7.52
C LEU A 81 -14.85 -10.60 7.46
N PRO A 82 -15.69 -10.77 8.49
CA PRO A 82 -16.74 -11.80 8.50
C PRO A 82 -17.78 -11.66 7.38
N ARG A 83 -17.77 -10.55 6.65
CA ARG A 83 -18.70 -10.20 5.58
C ARG A 83 -17.95 -9.51 4.43
N SER A 84 -18.57 -9.49 3.27
CA SER A 84 -18.11 -8.68 2.13
C SER A 84 -18.02 -7.21 2.50
N LEU A 85 -17.10 -6.50 1.86
CA LEU A 85 -17.03 -5.05 1.93
C LEU A 85 -18.34 -4.40 1.46
N LYS A 86 -18.65 -3.24 2.05
CA LYS A 86 -19.87 -2.51 1.73
C LYS A 86 -19.79 -2.04 0.27
N MET A 87 -20.84 -2.33 -0.50
CA MET A 87 -21.01 -1.81 -1.85
C MET A 87 -20.89 -0.28 -1.87
N HIS A 88 -20.26 0.26 -2.90
CA HIS A 88 -19.98 1.68 -3.11
C HIS A 88 -19.08 2.33 -2.05
N ALA A 89 -18.46 1.55 -1.16
CA ALA A 89 -17.41 2.09 -0.30
C ALA A 89 -16.18 2.42 -1.13
N TYR A 90 -15.58 3.58 -0.86
CA TYR A 90 -14.29 3.94 -1.43
C TYR A 90 -13.16 3.45 -0.54
N LEU A 91 -12.11 2.95 -1.19
CA LEU A 91 -10.90 2.49 -0.52
C LEU A 91 -9.69 3.26 -1.01
N LYS A 92 -8.78 3.54 -0.09
CA LYS A 92 -7.39 3.86 -0.35
C LYS A 92 -6.57 2.59 -0.17
N VAL A 93 -5.74 2.27 -1.16
CA VAL A 93 -5.04 0.99 -1.28
C VAL A 93 -3.55 1.25 -1.45
N GLY A 94 -2.74 0.69 -0.55
CA GLY A 94 -1.28 0.73 -0.62
C GLY A 94 -0.76 -0.46 -1.43
N TYR A 95 -0.22 -0.20 -2.62
CA TYR A 95 0.39 -1.21 -3.49
C TYR A 95 1.93 -1.14 -3.42
N ASN A 96 2.60 -2.26 -3.19
CA ASN A 96 4.05 -2.33 -3.22
C ASN A 96 4.52 -2.85 -4.57
N ASP A 97 5.20 -1.99 -5.34
CA ASP A 97 5.70 -2.36 -6.67
C ASP A 97 6.80 -3.42 -6.62
N LYS A 98 7.62 -3.46 -5.57
CA LYS A 98 8.68 -4.47 -5.49
C LYS A 98 8.10 -5.87 -5.28
N ARG A 99 7.07 -5.98 -4.44
CA ARG A 99 6.37 -7.23 -4.10
C ARG A 99 5.22 -7.56 -5.05
N GLN A 100 4.87 -6.64 -5.95
CA GLN A 100 3.76 -6.75 -6.89
C GLN A 100 2.42 -7.14 -6.23
N GLN A 101 2.12 -6.55 -5.06
CA GLN A 101 0.91 -6.88 -4.31
C GLN A 101 0.37 -5.69 -3.50
N VAL A 102 -0.91 -5.74 -3.17
CA VAL A 102 -1.53 -4.87 -2.18
C VAL A 102 -1.02 -5.24 -0.78
N ILE A 103 -0.57 -4.25 -0.02
CA ILE A 103 -0.07 -4.41 1.36
C ILE A 103 -1.15 -4.07 2.37
N ASN A 104 -1.95 -3.04 2.09
CA ASN A 104 -3.04 -2.61 2.94
C ASN A 104 -4.13 -1.91 2.12
N TRP A 105 -5.30 -1.81 2.74
CA TRP A 105 -6.39 -0.97 2.25
C TRP A 105 -7.15 -0.40 3.45
N GLU A 106 -7.68 0.80 3.30
CA GLU A 106 -8.49 1.47 4.30
C GLU A 106 -9.69 2.13 3.64
N LYS A 107 -10.82 2.18 4.35
CA LYS A 107 -12.00 2.91 3.88
C LYS A 107 -11.71 4.41 3.97
N VAL A 108 -12.05 5.15 2.92
CA VAL A 108 -12.00 6.61 2.88
C VAL A 108 -13.35 7.20 2.47
N ASP A 109 -13.58 8.47 2.78
CA ASP A 109 -14.73 9.20 2.25
C ASP A 109 -14.42 9.71 0.84
N GLN A 110 -15.47 9.88 0.02
CA GLN A 110 -15.31 10.34 -1.37
C GLN A 110 -14.57 11.69 -1.48
N LYS A 111 -14.79 12.59 -0.52
CA LYS A 111 -14.16 13.91 -0.45
C LYS A 111 -12.64 13.87 -0.26
N ASP A 112 -12.11 12.76 0.26
CA ASP A 112 -10.69 12.57 0.54
C ASP A 112 -9.96 11.95 -0.66
N ILE A 113 -10.67 11.70 -1.77
CA ILE A 113 -10.13 11.12 -2.99
C ILE A 113 -9.69 12.27 -3.92
N PRO A 114 -8.45 12.25 -4.44
CA PRO A 114 -8.01 13.22 -5.43
C PRO A 114 -8.95 13.25 -6.63
N GLN A 115 -9.29 14.46 -7.10
CA GLN A 115 -10.28 14.64 -8.17
C GLN A 115 -9.93 13.86 -9.44
N ALA A 116 -8.64 13.79 -9.80
CA ALA A 116 -8.19 13.03 -10.97
C ALA A 116 -8.42 11.51 -10.82
N ALA A 117 -8.27 10.95 -9.62
CA ALA A 117 -8.63 9.57 -9.33
C ALA A 117 -10.15 9.40 -9.35
N LEU A 118 -10.87 10.28 -8.67
CA LEU A 118 -12.33 10.23 -8.54
C LEU A 118 -13.03 10.30 -9.89
N ASN A 119 -12.55 11.14 -10.82
CA ASN A 119 -13.09 11.22 -12.19
C ASN A 119 -12.94 9.92 -13.00
N ARG A 120 -12.12 8.98 -12.54
CA ARG A 120 -11.90 7.68 -13.17
C ARG A 120 -12.62 6.54 -12.46
N ILE A 121 -13.04 6.76 -11.22
CA ILE A 121 -13.84 5.84 -10.42
C ILE A 121 -15.30 6.11 -10.79
N ASN A 122 -15.98 5.09 -11.32
CA ASN A 122 -17.39 5.19 -11.69
C ASN A 122 -18.31 5.39 -10.48
#